data_AF-A0AA42RC73-F1
#
_entry.id   AF-A0AA42RC73-F1
#
_cell.length_a   1.000
_cell.length_b   1.000
_cell.length_c   1.000
_cell.angle_alpha   90.00
_cell.angle_beta   90.00
_cell.angle_gamma   90.00
#
_symmetry.space_group_name_H-M   'P 1'
#
loop_
_entity.id
_entity.type
_entity.pdbx_description
1 polymer ?
#
loop_
_entity_poly.entity_id
_entity_poly.type
_entity_poly.pdbx_seq_one_letter_code
_entity_poly.pdbx_strand_id
1 'polypeptide(L)'
;MFDHVEIKVVRFDSCQHFYATVLAPLLIELKWSDETAAGFGLMGRDHVGFLIERGQQGASCHLAFRADDATQVDAFHHAGIKAGFACNGLPGLRPHYAPNYYAAFLGDPDGSNIEAMTYIESSHAANTSQHCATQQKALHSVNPGPEKYT
;
A
#
# COMPACT_ATOMS: atom_id res chain seq x y z
N MET A 1 6.89 8.25 19.63
CA MET A 1 7.96 8.10 18.62
C MET A 1 8.57 6.74 18.82
N PHE A 2 8.69 5.95 17.76
CA PHE A 2 9.38 4.66 17.80
C PHE A 2 10.75 4.84 17.17
N ASP A 3 11.76 4.21 17.75
CA ASP A 3 13.11 4.13 17.18
C ASP A 3 13.12 3.08 16.06
N HIS A 4 12.75 1.86 16.41
CA HIS A 4 12.53 0.76 15.48
C HIS A 4 11.32 -0.08 15.89
N VAL A 5 10.83 -0.88 14.95
CA VAL A 5 9.80 -1.90 15.17
C VAL A 5 10.28 -3.21 14.56
N GLU A 6 10.17 -4.30 15.31
CA GLU A 6 10.45 -5.65 14.83
C GLU A 6 9.18 -6.50 14.90
N ILE A 7 8.95 -7.31 13.87
CA ILE A 7 7.92 -8.35 13.87
C ILE A 7 8.50 -9.72 13.60
N LYS A 8 7.89 -10.75 14.18
CA LYS A 8 8.21 -12.14 13.84
C LYS A 8 7.43 -12.59 12.62
N VAL A 9 8.11 -13.27 11.70
CA VAL A 9 7.54 -13.85 10.48
C VAL A 9 7.86 -15.34 10.39
N VAL A 10 6.91 -16.14 9.91
CA VAL A 10 7.08 -17.57 9.66
C VAL A 10 7.59 -17.79 8.24
N ARG A 11 6.97 -17.14 7.25
CA ARG A 11 7.36 -17.27 5.83
C ARG A 11 8.43 -16.26 5.47
N PHE A 12 9.57 -16.29 6.18
CA PHE A 12 10.63 -15.27 6.13
C PHE A 12 11.01 -14.83 4.71
N ASP A 13 11.39 -15.75 3.81
CA ASP A 13 11.82 -15.38 2.45
C ASP A 13 10.69 -14.69 1.66
N SER A 14 9.45 -15.15 1.85
CA SER A 14 8.26 -14.53 1.23
C SER A 14 8.00 -13.15 1.81
N CYS A 15 8.08 -13.00 3.13
CA CYS A 15 7.92 -11.71 3.82
C CYS A 15 9.03 -10.73 3.45
N GLN A 16 10.29 -11.16 3.40
CA GLN A 16 11.41 -10.32 2.96
C GLN A 16 11.19 -9.82 1.53
N HIS A 17 10.80 -10.71 0.61
CA HIS A 17 10.47 -10.33 -0.76
C HIS A 17 9.30 -9.34 -0.80
N PHE A 18 8.26 -9.58 -0.01
CA PHE A 18 7.12 -8.68 0.14
C PHE A 18 7.56 -7.28 0.58
N TYR A 19 8.21 -7.16 1.75
CA TYR A 19 8.58 -5.87 2.33
C TYR A 19 9.59 -5.13 1.45
N ALA A 20 10.58 -5.82 0.88
CA ALA A 20 11.52 -5.20 -0.06
C ALA A 20 10.82 -4.66 -1.32
N THR A 21 9.77 -5.33 -1.80
CA THR A 21 9.02 -4.92 -2.99
C THR A 21 8.11 -3.74 -2.71
N VAL A 22 7.29 -3.83 -1.66
CA VAL A 22 6.23 -2.85 -1.41
C VAL A 22 6.76 -1.57 -0.75
N LEU A 23 7.85 -1.66 0.02
CA LEU A 23 8.43 -0.51 0.71
C LEU A 23 9.39 0.32 -0.17
N ALA A 24 9.92 -0.24 -1.26
CA ALA A 24 10.82 0.48 -2.16
C ALA A 24 10.22 1.77 -2.76
N PRO A 25 8.95 1.81 -3.21
CA PRO A 25 8.30 3.07 -3.62
C PRO A 25 8.20 4.14 -2.53
N LEU A 26 8.24 3.75 -1.26
CA LEU A 26 8.25 4.64 -0.10
C LEU A 26 9.66 5.09 0.28
N LEU A 27 10.65 4.81 -0.57
CA LEU A 27 12.07 5.05 -0.32
C LEU A 27 12.59 4.32 0.91
N ILE A 28 11.98 3.19 1.29
CA ILE A 28 12.45 2.32 2.36
C ILE A 28 13.07 1.08 1.69
N GLU A 29 14.36 0.87 1.92
CA GLU A 29 15.15 -0.19 1.29
C GLU A 29 15.60 -1.23 2.30
N LEU A 30 15.91 -2.43 1.79
CA LEU A 30 16.59 -3.48 2.55
C LEU A 30 18.03 -3.04 2.83
N LYS A 31 18.36 -2.77 4.09
CA LYS A 31 19.71 -2.36 4.53
C LYS A 31 20.63 -3.55 4.73
N TRP A 32 20.08 -4.63 5.28
CA TRP A 32 20.82 -5.85 5.57
C TRP A 32 19.85 -7.04 5.67
N SER A 33 20.35 -8.24 5.42
CA SER A 33 19.64 -9.49 5.69
C SER A 33 20.62 -10.64 5.89
N ASP A 34 20.25 -11.58 6.77
CA ASP A 34 20.82 -12.92 6.85
C ASP A 34 19.70 -13.99 6.75
N GLU A 35 20.01 -15.23 7.11
CA GLU A 35 19.09 -16.37 7.07
C GLU A 35 17.90 -16.26 8.03
N THR A 36 17.98 -15.37 9.01
CA THR A 36 17.05 -15.25 10.13
C THR A 36 16.41 -13.88 10.27
N ALA A 37 17.03 -12.81 9.76
CA ALA A 37 16.51 -11.46 9.93
C ALA A 37 16.79 -10.57 8.72
N ALA A 38 15.95 -9.55 8.56
CA ALA A 38 16.11 -8.50 7.57
C ALA A 38 15.73 -7.14 8.15
N GLY A 39 16.56 -6.13 7.88
CA GLY A 39 16.38 -4.76 8.36
C GLY A 39 16.12 -3.79 7.21
N PHE A 40 15.11 -2.93 7.39
CA PHE A 40 14.67 -1.93 6.43
C PHE A 40 14.83 -0.52 6.99
N GLY A 41 15.19 0.43 6.12
CA GLY A 41 15.39 1.82 6.49
C GLY A 41 15.26 2.76 5.31
N LEU A 42 15.09 4.05 5.60
CA LEU A 42 14.99 5.07 4.55
C LEU A 42 16.27 5.13 3.71
N MET A 43 16.10 5.27 2.40
CA MET A 43 17.17 5.45 1.44
C MET A 43 18.04 6.66 1.81
N GLY A 44 19.35 6.52 1.69
CA GLY A 44 20.30 7.57 2.07
C GLY A 44 20.49 7.77 3.59
N ARG A 45 19.94 6.89 4.43
CA ARG A 45 20.19 6.85 5.89
C ARG A 45 20.72 5.49 6.31
N ASP A 46 21.64 5.43 7.27
CA ASP A 46 22.14 4.14 7.79
C ASP A 46 21.19 3.47 8.78
N HIS A 47 20.23 4.24 9.30
CA HIS A 47 19.31 3.81 10.35
C HIS A 47 18.29 2.76 9.84
N VAL A 48 18.23 1.62 10.53
CA VAL A 48 17.19 0.58 10.38
C VAL A 48 16.03 0.89 11.32
N GLY A 49 14.84 1.11 10.76
CA GLY A 49 13.63 1.45 11.53
C GLY A 49 12.57 0.35 11.54
N PHE A 50 12.67 -0.64 10.67
CA PHE A 50 11.74 -1.77 10.60
C PHE A 50 12.49 -3.07 10.38
N LEU A 51 12.14 -4.11 11.13
CA LEU A 51 12.79 -5.41 11.06
C LEU A 51 11.74 -6.52 10.96
N ILE A 52 12.11 -7.56 10.21
CA ILE A 52 11.44 -8.86 10.29
C ILE A 52 12.46 -9.89 10.77
N GLU A 53 12.04 -10.76 11.68
CA GLU A 53 12.86 -11.87 12.15
C GLU A 53 12.07 -13.18 12.02
N ARG A 54 12.74 -14.22 11.53
CA ARG A 54 12.23 -15.58 11.45
C ARG A 54 11.88 -16.06 12.85
N GLY A 55 10.63 -16.46 13.04
CA GLY A 55 10.15 -16.95 14.33
C GLY A 55 8.78 -17.57 14.25
N GLN A 56 8.22 -17.93 15.40
CA GLN A 56 6.81 -18.31 15.47
C GLN A 56 5.93 -17.07 15.27
N GLN A 57 4.86 -17.23 14.49
CA GLN A 57 3.91 -16.14 14.27
C GLN A 57 3.21 -15.77 15.56
N GLY A 58 3.24 -14.48 15.91
CA GLY A 58 2.30 -13.90 16.86
C GLY A 58 0.93 -13.64 16.21
N ALA A 59 0.10 -12.84 16.86
CA ALA A 59 -1.10 -12.30 16.22
C ALA A 59 -0.71 -11.43 15.00
N SER A 60 -1.49 -11.50 13.92
CA SER A 60 -1.34 -10.60 12.78
C SER A 60 -1.39 -9.15 13.25
N CYS A 61 -0.51 -8.30 12.73
CA CYS A 61 -0.45 -6.90 13.10
C CYS A 61 -0.99 -6.01 11.98
N HIS A 62 -1.17 -4.73 12.31
CA HIS A 62 -1.43 -3.68 11.35
C HIS A 62 -0.35 -2.62 11.47
N LEU A 63 0.39 -2.39 10.38
CA LEU A 63 1.50 -1.45 10.33
C LEU A 63 1.27 -0.47 9.18
N ALA A 64 1.28 0.82 9.50
CA ALA A 64 1.15 1.90 8.52
C ALA A 64 2.50 2.60 8.33
N PHE A 65 2.97 2.64 7.09
CA PHE A 65 4.17 3.33 6.65
C PHE A 65 3.76 4.68 6.05
N ARG A 66 4.45 5.75 6.48
CA ARG A 66 4.18 7.08 5.96
C ARG A 66 4.84 7.25 4.59
N ALA A 67 4.02 7.62 3.62
CA ALA A 67 4.43 8.09 2.30
C ALA A 67 4.55 9.62 2.30
N ASP A 68 5.39 10.15 1.42
CA ASP A 68 5.52 11.59 1.21
C ASP A 68 4.28 12.18 0.54
N ASP A 69 3.70 11.45 -0.42
CA ASP A 69 2.53 11.87 -1.19
C ASP A 69 1.64 10.69 -1.65
N ALA A 70 0.54 11.01 -2.33
CA ALA A 70 -0.41 10.00 -2.82
C ALA A 70 0.18 9.13 -3.94
N THR A 71 1.15 9.66 -4.71
CA THR A 71 1.82 8.92 -5.79
C THR A 71 2.62 7.77 -5.21
N GLN A 72 3.32 7.98 -4.08
CA GLN A 72 4.01 6.92 -3.37
C GLN A 72 3.05 5.85 -2.81
N VAL A 73 1.86 6.25 -2.31
CA VAL A 73 0.83 5.31 -1.86
C VAL A 73 0.31 4.46 -3.03
N ASP A 74 0.04 5.08 -4.18
CA ASP A 74 -0.39 4.39 -5.39
C ASP A 74 0.71 3.42 -5.88
N ALA A 75 1.97 3.86 -5.84
CA ALA A 75 3.11 3.07 -6.26
C ALA A 75 3.38 1.88 -5.34
N PHE A 76 3.26 2.04 -4.01
CA PHE A 76 3.29 0.96 -3.03
C PHE A 76 2.28 -0.13 -3.39
N HIS A 77 1.02 0.28 -3.62
CA HIS A 77 -0.04 -0.67 -3.93
C HIS A 77 0.19 -1.33 -5.29
N HIS A 78 0.50 -0.55 -6.33
CA HIS A 78 0.75 -1.07 -7.67
C HIS A 78 1.93 -2.06 -7.69
N ALA A 79 3.03 -1.77 -7.00
CA ALA A 79 4.17 -2.67 -6.88
C ALA A 79 3.74 -4.01 -6.27
N GLY A 80 2.94 -3.97 -5.20
CA GLY A 80 2.47 -5.19 -4.55
C GLY A 80 1.53 -6.03 -5.41
N ILE A 81 0.55 -5.41 -6.07
CA ILE A 81 -0.36 -6.12 -6.99
C ILE A 81 0.40 -6.72 -8.17
N LYS A 82 1.36 -5.97 -8.75
CA LYS A 82 2.18 -6.46 -9.86
C LYS A 82 3.03 -7.67 -9.46
N ALA A 83 3.49 -7.73 -8.22
CA ALA A 83 4.21 -8.87 -7.66
C ALA A 83 3.30 -10.04 -7.23
N GLY A 84 1.97 -9.88 -7.33
CA GLY A 84 0.99 -10.92 -6.99
C GLY A 84 0.61 -10.99 -5.51
N PHE A 85 0.92 -9.97 -4.72
CA PHE A 85 0.52 -9.92 -3.30
C PHE A 85 -0.96 -9.58 -3.14
N ALA A 86 -1.52 -9.95 -1.99
CA ALA A 86 -2.93 -9.80 -1.71
C ALA A 86 -3.30 -8.31 -1.54
N CYS A 87 -4.24 -7.83 -2.37
CA CYS A 87 -4.91 -6.56 -2.13
C CYS A 87 -5.74 -6.67 -0.86
N ASN A 88 -5.61 -5.69 0.05
CA ASN A 88 -6.47 -5.57 1.22
C ASN A 88 -7.18 -4.20 1.30
N GLY A 89 -7.09 -3.40 0.23
CA GLY A 89 -7.73 -2.09 0.12
C GLY A 89 -7.06 -1.22 -0.95
N LEU A 90 -7.82 -0.84 -1.97
CA LEU A 90 -7.34 -0.01 -3.08
C LEU A 90 -6.90 1.38 -2.59
N PRO A 91 -5.95 2.05 -3.28
CA PRO A 91 -5.61 3.43 -2.98
C PRO A 91 -6.83 4.35 -3.02
N GLY A 92 -6.96 5.23 -2.04
CA GLY A 92 -8.07 6.18 -2.00
C GLY A 92 -8.15 6.97 -0.69
N LEU A 93 -9.09 7.91 -0.65
CA LEU A 93 -9.43 8.64 0.57
C LEU A 93 -10.10 7.71 1.60
N ARG A 94 -9.82 7.96 2.88
CA ARG A 94 -10.42 7.32 4.05
C ARG A 94 -11.07 8.39 4.93
N PRO A 95 -12.19 9.01 4.49
CA PRO A 95 -12.80 10.15 5.18
C PRO A 95 -13.30 9.81 6.60
N HIS A 96 -13.50 8.52 6.88
CA HIS A 96 -13.84 8.01 8.21
C HIS A 96 -12.65 7.97 9.18
N TYR A 97 -11.40 8.08 8.70
CA TYR A 97 -10.20 8.25 9.52
C TYR A 97 -9.86 9.73 9.67
N ALA A 98 -9.72 10.44 8.56
CA ALA A 98 -9.67 11.89 8.50
C ALA A 98 -10.04 12.37 7.08
N PRO A 99 -10.54 13.62 6.91
CA PRO A 99 -11.01 14.12 5.62
C PRO A 99 -10.01 14.01 4.47
N ASN A 100 -8.72 14.08 4.79
CA ASN A 100 -7.63 14.09 3.83
C ASN A 100 -6.66 12.90 3.98
N TYR A 101 -7.07 11.85 4.69
CA TYR A 101 -6.28 10.63 4.85
C TYR A 101 -6.36 9.80 3.55
N TYR A 102 -5.24 9.66 2.85
CA TYR A 102 -5.13 8.84 1.63
C TYR A 102 -4.28 7.61 1.90
N ALA A 103 -4.78 6.42 1.59
CA ALA A 103 -4.09 5.18 1.92
C ALA A 103 -4.42 4.02 0.97
N ALA A 104 -3.55 3.01 1.00
CA ALA A 104 -3.72 1.72 0.34
C ALA A 104 -3.20 0.59 1.25
N PHE A 105 -3.72 -0.63 1.04
CA PHE A 105 -3.50 -1.76 1.93
C PHE A 105 -3.15 -3.02 1.16
N LEU A 106 -2.12 -3.73 1.64
CA LEU A 106 -1.69 -5.03 1.15
C LEU A 106 -1.59 -6.00 2.32
N GLY A 107 -1.96 -7.27 2.08
CA GLY A 107 -1.70 -8.34 3.03
C GLY A 107 -0.28 -8.87 2.86
N ASP A 108 0.51 -8.87 3.93
CA ASP A 108 1.79 -9.56 3.90
C ASP A 108 1.60 -11.08 3.81
N PRO A 109 2.66 -11.82 3.45
CA PRO A 109 2.61 -13.26 3.42
C PRO A 109 2.57 -13.90 4.81
N ASP A 110 2.20 -13.26 5.91
CA ASP A 110 1.84 -13.96 7.15
C ASP A 110 0.45 -13.49 7.66
N GLY A 111 -0.24 -12.64 6.90
CA GLY A 111 -1.58 -12.15 7.19
C GLY A 111 -1.62 -10.82 7.95
N SER A 112 -0.50 -10.13 8.13
CA SER A 112 -0.47 -8.76 8.63
C SER A 112 -1.02 -7.78 7.60
N ASN A 113 -1.74 -6.76 8.06
CA ASN A 113 -2.30 -5.71 7.22
C ASN A 113 -1.33 -4.54 7.10
N ILE A 114 -0.70 -4.39 5.94
CA ILE A 114 0.33 -3.39 5.69
C ILE A 114 -0.25 -2.23 4.90
N GLU A 115 -0.10 -1.04 5.44
CA GLU A 115 -0.66 0.20 4.91
C GLU A 115 0.46 1.15 4.47
N ALA A 116 0.25 1.82 3.34
CA ALA A 116 0.94 3.05 3.01
C ALA A 116 -0.05 4.21 3.10
N MET A 117 0.33 5.30 3.76
CA MET A 117 -0.57 6.42 4.01
C MET A 117 0.10 7.78 3.87
N THR A 118 -0.68 8.79 3.48
CA THR A 118 -0.31 10.21 3.57
C THR A 118 -1.53 11.08 3.89
N TYR A 119 -1.27 12.34 4.24
CA TYR A 119 -2.31 13.37 4.29
C TYR A 119 -2.19 14.24 3.05
N ILE A 120 -3.21 14.24 2.20
CA ILE A 120 -3.22 15.08 1.01
C ILE A 120 -3.79 16.47 1.33
N GLU A 121 -3.47 17.47 0.53
CA GLU A 121 -4.15 18.76 0.66
C GLU A 121 -5.57 18.68 0.08
N SER A 122 -6.52 19.36 0.73
CA SER A 122 -7.94 19.36 0.39
C SER A 122 -8.26 19.85 -1.03
N SER A 123 -7.29 20.49 -1.72
CA SER A 123 -7.42 20.94 -3.12
C SER A 123 -7.44 19.79 -4.14
N HIS A 124 -6.96 18.59 -3.78
CA HIS A 124 -7.02 17.41 -4.66
C HIS A 124 -8.34 16.61 -4.53
N ALA A 125 -9.12 16.81 -3.46
CA ALA A 125 -10.41 16.13 -3.28
C ALA A 125 -11.48 16.60 -4.29
N ALA A 126 -11.32 17.81 -4.84
CA ALA A 126 -12.25 18.40 -5.79
C ALA A 126 -12.14 17.78 -7.21
N ASN A 127 -10.95 17.37 -7.65
CA ASN A 127 -10.73 16.94 -9.04
C ASN A 127 -11.08 15.46 -9.30
N THR A 128 -10.88 14.55 -8.33
CA THR A 128 -11.17 13.12 -8.52
C THR A 128 -12.68 12.84 -8.56
N SER A 129 -13.45 13.60 -7.79
CA SER A 129 -14.92 13.55 -7.77
C SER A 129 -15.53 13.96 -9.12
N GLN A 130 -14.88 14.90 -9.82
CA GLN A 130 -15.33 15.39 -11.12
C GLN A 130 -14.97 14.42 -12.26
N HIS A 131 -13.83 13.73 -12.17
CA HIS A 131 -13.41 12.76 -13.20
C HIS A 131 -14.25 11.46 -13.15
N CYS A 132 -14.57 10.96 -11.95
CA CYS A 132 -15.43 9.78 -11.77
C CYS A 132 -16.88 10.03 -12.25
N ALA A 133 -17.44 11.20 -11.94
CA ALA A 133 -18.78 11.59 -12.43
C ALA A 133 -18.84 11.74 -13.97
N THR A 134 -17.72 12.05 -14.62
CA THR A 134 -17.65 12.21 -16.07
C THR A 134 -17.56 10.86 -16.80
N GLN A 135 -16.87 9.87 -16.22
CA GLN A 135 -16.84 8.50 -16.76
C GLN A 135 -18.16 7.75 -16.59
N GLN A 136 -18.90 7.96 -15.48
CA GLN A 136 -20.21 7.33 -15.27
C GLN A 136 -21.27 7.82 -16.28
N LYS A 137 -21.18 9.08 -16.74
CA LYS A 137 -22.08 9.63 -17.77
C LYS A 137 -21.76 9.10 -19.18
N ALA A 138 -20.50 8.86 -19.51
CA ALA A 138 -20.10 8.35 -20.83
C ALA A 138 -20.58 6.90 -21.07
N LEU A 139 -20.65 6.07 -20.02
CA LEU A 139 -21.12 4.69 -20.10
C LEU A 139 -22.65 4.56 -20.29
N HIS A 140 -23.44 5.58 -19.93
CA HIS A 140 -24.90 5.56 -20.07
C HIS A 140 -25.40 6.08 -21.43
N SER A 141 -24.53 6.65 -22.27
CA SER A 141 -24.87 7.20 -23.59
C SER A 141 -24.61 6.27 -24.77
N VAL A 142 -24.16 5.03 -24.54
CA VAL A 142 -23.87 4.05 -25.62
C VAL A 142 -24.77 2.82 -25.45
N ASN A 143 -26.06 2.97 -25.76
CA ASN A 143 -26.95 1.84 -26.07
C ASN A 143 -28.17 2.34 -26.88
N PRO A 144 -28.10 2.43 -28.21
CA PRO A 144 -29.30 2.44 -29.01
C PRO A 144 -29.82 0.99 -29.08
N GLY A 145 -31.04 0.76 -28.59
CA GLY A 145 -31.70 -0.55 -28.65
C GLY A 145 -31.91 -1.03 -30.10
N PRO A 146 -32.14 -2.34 -30.32
CA PRO A 146 -32.19 -2.89 -31.66
C PRO A 146 -33.45 -2.43 -32.42
N GLU A 147 -33.24 -1.87 -33.61
CA GLU A 147 -34.29 -1.57 -34.58
C GLU A 147 -35.04 -2.83 -35.00
N LYS A 148 -36.37 -2.72 -35.03
CA LYS A 148 -37.29 -3.74 -35.54
C LYS A 148 -37.22 -3.78 -37.05
N TYR A 149 -36.88 -4.93 -37.63
CA TYR A 149 -37.12 -5.21 -39.05
C TYR A 149 -38.51 -5.83 -39.23
N THR A 150 -39.34 -5.17 -40.06
CA THR A 150 -40.51 -5.75 -40.74
C THR A 150 -40.07 -6.36 -42.07
#